data_AF-A0A7D5YAN5-F1
#
_entry.id   AF-A0A7D5YAN5-F1
#
_cell.length_a   1.000
_cell.length_b   1.000
_cell.length_c   1.000
_cell.angle_alpha   90.00
_cell.angle_beta   90.00
_cell.angle_gamma   90.00
#
_symmetry.space_group_name_H-M   'P 1'
#
loop_
_entity.id
_entity.type
_entity.pdbx_description
1 polymer ?
#
loop_
_entity_poly.entity_id
_entity_poly.type
_entity_poly.pdbx_seq_one_letter_code
_entity_poly.pdbx_strand_id
1 'polypeptide(L)'
;MEGLQLGDHVCALVDGAADGFEVIAQAVAVGLAAGDRVMVFTESVPPAQVLARLETRGILPGREGRPGQLEVLSAREAYLPAGRFEPDRLMESLLGHVERATLDGFPGLRLVGDMAWALSDPAAVGQLAAYEAQVNHLYMDGQALGVCVYDRHAFDGALLQQVTCAHPATRATAAAPGWAPLLRIRRTSDPYGLRLTGEADYSSGQAVAATVEALVDQHPDPATPIHVDLAGLRFADATTAALLTRLALRAPSGVRLIGYHGPVARVLACLGITELPAVHLSRATGTELEA
;
A
#
# COMPACT_ATOMS: atom_id res chain seq x y z
N MET A 1 11.88 8.75 -3.26
CA MET A 1 10.43 8.47 -3.49
C MET A 1 10.04 8.38 -4.96
N GLU A 2 10.98 8.44 -5.91
CA GLU A 2 10.70 8.56 -7.35
C GLU A 2 10.12 7.28 -7.99
N GLY A 3 10.45 6.09 -7.46
CA GLY A 3 9.91 4.82 -7.95
C GLY A 3 8.49 4.48 -7.49
N LEU A 4 7.84 5.39 -6.77
CA LEU A 4 6.49 5.22 -6.23
C LEU A 4 5.42 5.57 -7.26
N GLN A 5 4.38 4.74 -7.33
CA GLN A 5 3.28 4.86 -8.27
C GLN A 5 1.95 4.81 -7.53
N LEU A 6 0.91 5.46 -8.07
CA LEU A 6 -0.44 5.31 -7.51
C LEU A 6 -0.79 3.83 -7.35
N GLY A 7 -1.32 3.53 -6.17
CA GLY A 7 -1.62 2.23 -5.60
C GLY A 7 -0.52 1.57 -4.78
N ASP A 8 0.65 2.20 -4.63
CA ASP A 8 1.65 1.73 -3.66
C ASP A 8 1.25 2.13 -2.23
N HIS A 9 1.52 1.23 -1.30
CA HIS A 9 1.38 1.46 0.13
C HIS A 9 2.71 1.06 0.81
N VAL A 10 3.38 2.03 1.43
CA VAL A 10 4.77 1.87 1.86
C VAL A 10 4.97 2.19 3.32
N CYS A 11 5.57 1.26 4.05
CA CYS A 11 6.10 1.48 5.39
C CYS A 11 7.48 2.15 5.27
N ALA A 12 7.60 3.41 5.65
CA ALA A 12 8.86 4.14 5.67
C ALA A 12 9.44 4.15 7.09
N LEU A 13 10.49 3.37 7.32
CA LEU A 13 11.21 3.34 8.58
C LEU A 13 12.24 4.47 8.62
N VAL A 14 12.20 5.31 9.65
CA VAL A 14 13.05 6.49 9.81
C VAL A 14 13.76 6.49 11.17
N ASP A 15 14.86 7.23 11.27
CA ASP A 15 15.60 7.44 12.52
C ASP A 15 15.32 8.86 13.04
N GLY A 16 14.15 9.04 13.67
CA GLY A 16 13.73 10.33 14.22
C GLY A 16 13.04 11.29 13.23
N ALA A 17 12.58 12.42 13.79
CA ALA A 17 11.77 13.40 13.07
C ALA A 17 12.48 14.12 11.92
N ALA A 18 13.81 14.21 11.95
CA ALA A 18 14.58 14.80 10.85
C ALA A 18 14.48 13.94 9.59
N ASP A 19 14.73 12.64 9.72
CA ASP A 19 14.60 11.67 8.63
C ASP A 19 13.13 11.53 8.18
N GLY A 20 12.20 11.51 9.13
CA GLY A 20 10.76 11.56 8.84
C GLY A 20 10.38 12.74 7.94
N PHE A 21 10.89 13.93 8.24
CA PHE A 21 10.68 15.11 7.40
C PHE A 21 11.29 14.94 5.99
N GLU A 22 12.46 14.31 5.84
CA GLU A 22 13.01 14.04 4.50
C GLU A 22 12.08 13.17 3.66
N VAL A 23 11.45 12.15 4.27
CA VAL A 23 10.46 11.30 3.57
C VAL A 23 9.26 12.12 3.13
N ILE A 24 8.72 12.93 4.05
CA ILE A 24 7.57 13.81 3.79
C ILE A 24 7.91 14.79 2.67
N ALA A 25 9.05 15.47 2.75
CA ALA A 25 9.49 16.46 1.76
C ALA A 25 9.64 15.84 0.36
N GLN A 26 10.25 14.65 0.26
CA GLN A 26 10.38 13.94 -1.00
C GLN A 26 9.02 13.49 -1.55
N ALA A 27 8.13 12.96 -0.70
CA ALA A 27 6.79 12.53 -1.12
C ALA A 27 5.95 13.71 -1.63
N VAL A 28 6.02 14.86 -0.94
CA VAL A 28 5.37 16.10 -1.36
C VAL A 28 5.94 16.58 -2.70
N ALA A 29 7.26 16.70 -2.84
CA ALA A 29 7.87 17.18 -4.08
C ALA A 29 7.48 16.31 -5.29
N VAL A 30 7.56 14.98 -5.16
CA VAL A 30 7.19 14.04 -6.23
C VAL A 30 5.69 14.12 -6.55
N GLY A 31 4.83 14.22 -5.53
CA GLY A 31 3.39 14.33 -5.73
C GLY A 31 2.96 15.61 -6.44
N LEU A 32 3.52 16.75 -6.01
CA LEU A 32 3.26 18.04 -6.64
C LEU A 32 3.72 18.06 -8.10
N ALA A 33 4.92 17.52 -8.38
CA ALA A 33 5.44 17.40 -9.73
C ALA A 33 4.59 16.48 -10.64
N ALA A 34 3.95 15.45 -10.06
CA ALA A 34 3.02 14.57 -10.78
C ALA A 34 1.62 15.19 -10.99
N GLY A 35 1.33 16.35 -10.38
CA GLY A 35 0.01 16.99 -10.43
C GLY A 35 -1.01 16.37 -9.47
N ASP A 36 -0.61 15.42 -8.63
CA ASP A 36 -1.46 14.76 -7.65
C ASP A 36 -1.85 15.72 -6.51
N ARG A 37 -2.97 15.44 -5.84
CA ARG A 37 -3.24 16.03 -4.53
C ARG A 37 -2.39 15.32 -3.49
N VAL A 38 -1.77 16.08 -2.60
CA VAL A 38 -0.92 15.57 -1.52
C VAL A 38 -1.50 16.01 -0.18
N MET A 39 -1.75 15.04 0.68
CA MET A 39 -2.17 15.26 2.06
C MET A 39 -1.10 14.70 2.99
N VAL A 40 -0.57 15.56 3.86
CA VAL A 40 0.39 15.20 4.88
C VAL A 40 -0.30 15.27 6.24
N PHE A 41 -0.26 14.17 6.98
CA PHE A 41 -0.71 14.08 8.36
C PHE A 41 0.52 13.98 9.24
N THR A 42 0.79 14.98 10.07
CA THR A 42 2.03 15.06 10.86
C THR A 42 1.77 15.14 12.36
N GLU A 43 2.59 14.45 13.16
CA GLU A 43 2.53 14.44 14.63
C GLU A 43 3.85 14.91 15.24
N SER A 44 4.97 14.34 14.79
CA SER A 44 6.32 14.57 15.31
C SER A 44 6.78 16.01 15.10
N VAL A 45 6.24 16.70 14.09
CA VAL A 45 6.50 18.10 13.79
C VAL A 45 5.16 18.81 13.55
N PRO A 46 4.88 19.96 14.17
CA PRO A 46 3.61 20.65 13.96
C PRO A 46 3.38 21.04 12.48
N PRO A 47 2.13 21.01 11.97
CA PRO A 47 1.83 21.31 10.58
C PRO A 47 2.43 22.62 10.04
N ALA A 48 2.36 23.70 10.83
CA ALA A 48 2.93 25.00 10.46
C ALA A 48 4.45 24.95 10.27
N GLN A 49 5.16 24.15 11.06
CA GLN A 49 6.60 23.98 10.93
C GLN A 49 6.96 23.10 9.73
N VAL A 50 6.18 22.05 9.44
CA VAL A 50 6.35 21.26 8.22
C VAL A 50 6.19 22.16 6.99
N LEU A 51 5.13 22.96 6.93
CA LEU A 51 4.92 23.92 5.84
C LEU A 51 6.08 24.92 5.69
N ALA A 52 6.52 25.56 6.78
CA ALA A 52 7.63 26.51 6.74
C ALA A 52 8.95 25.88 6.26
N ARG A 53 9.21 24.62 6.65
CA ARG A 53 10.40 23.88 6.19
C ARG A 53 10.29 23.50 4.71
N LEU A 54 9.11 23.10 4.22
CA LEU A 54 8.87 22.85 2.80
C LEU A 54 9.05 24.12 1.96
N GLU A 55 8.58 25.27 2.46
CA GLU A 55 8.74 26.58 1.83
C GLU A 55 10.22 26.99 1.72
N THR A 56 10.97 26.84 2.82
CA THR A 56 12.41 27.14 2.86
C THR A 56 13.21 26.32 1.85
N ARG A 57 12.71 25.13 1.48
CA ARG A 57 13.31 24.25 0.46
C ARG A 57 12.82 24.50 -0.96
N GLY A 58 11.91 25.44 -1.17
CA GLY A 58 11.30 25.71 -2.47
C GLY A 58 10.44 24.55 -3.00
N ILE A 59 9.88 23.72 -2.12
CA ILE A 59 9.04 22.57 -2.49
C ILE A 59 7.58 22.99 -2.68
N LEU A 60 7.13 24.01 -1.94
CA LEU A 60 5.76 24.49 -2.06
C LEU A 60 5.49 24.97 -3.49
N PRO A 61 4.30 24.68 -4.03
CA PRO A 61 3.97 25.14 -5.35
C PRO A 61 3.93 26.67 -5.34
N GLY A 62 4.60 27.30 -6.31
CA GLY A 62 4.64 28.75 -6.44
C GLY A 62 3.27 29.33 -6.79
N ARG A 63 3.23 30.55 -7.33
CA ARG A 63 1.98 31.23 -7.74
C ARG A 63 1.17 30.46 -8.80
N GLU A 64 1.79 29.50 -9.47
CA GLU A 64 1.19 28.62 -10.50
C GLU A 64 0.62 27.32 -9.89
N GLY A 65 0.72 27.13 -8.58
CA GLY A 65 0.19 25.99 -7.87
C GLY A 65 -1.32 25.86 -7.96
N ARG A 66 -1.81 24.62 -8.09
CA ARG A 66 -3.24 24.34 -8.05
C ARG A 66 -3.76 24.52 -6.61
N PRO A 67 -4.81 25.32 -6.37
CA PRO A 67 -5.41 25.45 -5.05
C PRO A 67 -5.81 24.08 -4.48
N GLY A 68 -5.53 23.86 -3.19
CA GLY A 68 -5.86 22.59 -2.51
C GLY A 68 -4.98 21.40 -2.92
N GLN A 69 -3.94 21.60 -3.73
CA GLN A 69 -3.04 20.51 -4.13
C GLN A 69 -2.18 19.98 -2.97
N LEU A 70 -1.84 20.81 -1.98
CA LEU A 70 -1.14 20.38 -0.76
C LEU A 70 -1.95 20.77 0.47
N GLU A 71 -2.17 19.81 1.35
CA GLU A 71 -2.69 20.01 2.70
C GLU A 71 -1.73 19.40 3.72
N VAL A 72 -1.44 20.13 4.79
CA VAL A 72 -0.64 19.64 5.91
C VAL A 72 -1.50 19.78 7.17
N LEU A 73 -1.82 18.64 7.77
CA LEU A 73 -2.84 18.48 8.81
C LEU A 73 -2.21 17.81 10.04
N SER A 74 -2.82 18.00 11.21
CA SER A 74 -2.44 17.24 12.40
C SER A 74 -2.83 15.76 12.21
N ALA A 75 -1.87 14.87 12.41
CA ALA A 75 -2.13 13.44 12.41
C ALA A 75 -3.08 13.05 13.55
N ARG A 76 -2.86 13.54 14.77
CA ARG A 76 -3.77 13.31 15.90
C ARG A 76 -5.22 13.70 15.58
N GLU A 77 -5.47 14.88 15.03
CA GLU A 77 -6.84 15.33 14.73
C GLU A 77 -7.48 14.52 13.59
N ALA A 78 -6.69 14.12 12.59
CA ALA A 78 -7.18 13.35 11.45
C ALA A 78 -7.44 11.87 11.78
N TYR A 79 -6.55 11.23 12.55
CA TYR A 79 -6.63 9.81 12.90
C TYR A 79 -7.45 9.54 14.16
N LEU A 80 -7.55 10.52 15.07
CA LEU A 80 -8.29 10.43 16.34
C LEU A 80 -9.30 11.58 16.48
N PRO A 81 -10.23 11.80 15.53
CA PRO A 81 -11.17 12.92 15.57
C PRO A 81 -12.08 12.87 16.81
N ALA A 82 -12.38 11.67 17.32
CA ALA A 82 -13.14 11.46 18.55
C ALA A 82 -12.26 11.23 19.79
N GLY A 83 -10.95 11.51 19.69
CA GLY A 83 -9.96 11.28 20.75
C GLY A 83 -9.61 9.81 21.00
N ARG A 84 -10.09 8.89 20.16
CA ARG A 84 -9.82 7.45 20.20
C ARG A 84 -9.68 6.90 18.79
N PHE A 85 -9.00 5.77 18.64
CA PHE A 85 -8.86 5.12 17.34
C PHE A 85 -10.12 4.36 16.93
N GLU A 86 -10.67 4.71 15.76
CA GLU A 86 -11.86 4.07 15.16
C GLU A 86 -11.54 3.67 13.70
N PRO A 87 -10.96 2.47 13.45
CA PRO A 87 -10.46 2.05 12.15
C PRO A 87 -11.48 2.19 11.01
N ASP A 88 -12.72 1.76 11.22
CA ASP A 88 -13.76 1.79 10.19
C ASP A 88 -14.09 3.22 9.75
N ARG A 89 -14.23 4.14 10.71
CA ARG A 89 -14.49 5.57 10.41
C ARG A 89 -13.32 6.22 9.68
N LEU A 90 -12.10 5.85 10.06
CA LEU A 90 -10.91 6.34 9.38
C LEU A 90 -10.85 5.83 7.94
N MET A 91 -11.16 4.55 7.71
CA MET A 91 -11.25 3.97 6.37
C MET A 91 -12.27 4.71 5.50
N GLU A 92 -13.48 4.95 6.01
CA GLU A 92 -14.52 5.74 5.33
C GLU A 92 -14.04 7.16 5.01
N SER A 93 -13.35 7.82 5.95
CA SER A 93 -12.79 9.15 5.74
C SER A 93 -11.75 9.17 4.61
N LEU A 94 -10.82 8.20 4.60
CA LEU A 94 -9.79 8.07 3.58
C LEU A 94 -10.38 7.81 2.19
N LEU A 95 -11.37 6.92 2.09
CA LEU A 95 -12.14 6.69 0.84
C LEU A 95 -12.76 8.00 0.34
N GLY A 96 -13.41 8.75 1.23
CA GLY A 96 -13.98 10.05 0.88
C GLY A 96 -12.94 11.07 0.39
N HIS A 97 -11.70 11.02 0.89
CA HIS A 97 -10.62 11.87 0.35
C HIS A 97 -10.21 11.46 -1.07
N VAL A 98 -10.16 10.17 -1.39
CA VAL A 98 -9.87 9.67 -2.74
C VAL A 98 -10.95 10.09 -3.73
N GLU A 99 -12.21 9.92 -3.36
CA GLU A 99 -13.36 10.34 -4.16
C GLU A 99 -13.33 11.86 -4.42
N ARG A 100 -13.13 12.66 -3.37
CA ARG A 100 -13.01 14.12 -3.50
C ARG A 100 -11.85 14.53 -4.40
N ALA A 101 -10.68 13.93 -4.25
CA ALA A 101 -9.54 14.24 -5.12
C ALA A 101 -9.86 13.96 -6.60
N THR A 102 -10.58 12.88 -6.88
CA THR A 102 -11.03 12.54 -8.24
C THR A 102 -12.06 13.54 -8.75
N LEU A 103 -13.07 13.89 -7.94
CA LEU A 103 -14.10 14.89 -8.29
C LEU A 103 -13.51 16.29 -8.52
N ASP A 104 -12.52 16.66 -7.71
CA ASP A 104 -11.79 17.93 -7.85
C ASP A 104 -10.89 17.93 -9.10
N GLY A 105 -10.74 16.78 -9.78
CA GLY A 105 -10.00 16.60 -11.04
C GLY A 105 -8.50 16.41 -10.87
N PHE A 106 -8.04 15.87 -9.74
CA PHE A 106 -6.64 15.47 -9.56
C PHE A 106 -6.39 14.09 -10.19
N PRO A 107 -5.21 13.82 -10.78
CA PRO A 107 -4.87 12.50 -11.32
C PRO A 107 -4.89 11.39 -10.27
N GLY A 108 -4.51 11.72 -9.04
CA GLY A 108 -4.59 10.82 -7.89
C GLY A 108 -4.37 11.55 -6.56
N LEU A 109 -4.42 10.77 -5.48
CA LEU A 109 -4.21 11.24 -4.11
C LEU A 109 -2.97 10.59 -3.49
N ARG A 110 -2.11 11.39 -2.86
CA ARG A 110 -1.00 10.89 -2.03
C ARG A 110 -1.23 11.22 -0.58
N LEU A 111 -1.29 10.19 0.25
CA LEU A 111 -1.44 10.25 1.69
C LEU A 111 -0.09 9.97 2.33
N VAL A 112 0.43 10.92 3.10
CA VAL A 112 1.69 10.76 3.85
C VAL A 112 1.37 10.91 5.32
N GLY A 113 1.45 9.82 6.07
CA GLY A 113 1.11 9.77 7.49
C GLY A 113 2.33 9.60 8.37
N ASP A 114 2.56 10.53 9.30
CA ASP A 114 3.44 10.31 10.44
C ASP A 114 2.71 9.48 11.49
N MET A 115 3.14 8.25 11.73
CA MET A 115 2.38 7.28 12.50
C MET A 115 2.50 7.45 14.01
N ALA A 116 3.34 8.38 14.49
CA ALA A 116 3.55 8.61 15.92
C ALA A 116 2.25 8.94 16.69
N TRP A 117 1.17 9.38 16.01
CA TRP A 117 -0.15 9.56 16.59
C TRP A 117 -0.65 8.30 17.34
N ALA A 118 -0.32 7.10 16.84
CA ALA A 118 -0.78 5.83 17.39
C ALA A 118 -0.20 5.57 18.79
N LEU A 119 0.96 6.13 19.11
CA LEU A 119 1.60 5.98 20.42
C LEU A 119 0.84 6.70 21.54
N SER A 120 -0.08 7.59 21.20
CA SER A 120 -0.89 8.33 22.17
C SER A 120 -2.14 7.59 22.65
N ASP A 121 -2.44 6.42 22.09
CA ASP A 121 -3.58 5.57 22.46
C ASP A 121 -3.17 4.08 22.47
N PRO A 122 -3.12 3.40 23.63
CA PRO A 122 -2.79 1.98 23.70
C PRO A 122 -3.72 1.08 22.87
N ALA A 123 -4.99 1.48 22.69
CA ALA A 123 -5.92 0.72 21.84
C ALA A 123 -5.56 0.84 20.35
N ALA A 124 -4.98 1.96 19.94
CA ALA A 124 -4.46 2.16 18.59
C ALA A 124 -3.26 1.26 18.32
N VAL A 125 -2.31 1.20 19.24
CA VAL A 125 -1.13 0.31 19.17
C VAL A 125 -1.54 -1.15 18.91
N GLY A 126 -2.54 -1.66 19.62
CA GLY A 126 -3.01 -3.04 19.47
C GLY A 126 -3.72 -3.34 18.15
N GLN A 127 -4.26 -2.33 17.46
CA GLN A 127 -5.03 -2.48 16.22
C GLN A 127 -4.27 -2.00 14.97
N LEU A 128 -3.13 -1.32 15.14
CA LEU A 128 -2.43 -0.61 14.08
C LEU A 128 -2.05 -1.52 12.90
N ALA A 129 -1.46 -2.68 13.17
CA ALA A 129 -1.06 -3.60 12.11
C ALA A 129 -2.27 -4.17 11.33
N ALA A 130 -3.39 -4.42 12.01
CA ALA A 130 -4.62 -4.88 11.36
C ALA A 130 -5.21 -3.77 10.47
N TYR A 131 -5.23 -2.54 10.97
CA TYR A 131 -5.63 -1.36 10.19
C TYR A 131 -4.73 -1.14 8.96
N GLU A 132 -3.41 -1.21 9.13
CA GLU A 132 -2.45 -1.07 8.02
C GLU A 132 -2.60 -2.17 6.97
N ALA A 133 -2.93 -3.39 7.39
CA ALA A 133 -3.22 -4.48 6.47
C ALA A 133 -4.53 -4.20 5.72
N GLN A 134 -5.57 -3.75 6.44
CA GLN A 134 -6.86 -3.42 5.88
C GLN A 134 -6.74 -2.31 4.84
N VAL A 135 -6.07 -1.18 5.13
CA VAL A 135 -6.03 0.00 4.25
C VAL A 135 -5.45 -0.28 2.85
N ASN A 136 -4.72 -1.39 2.66
CA ASN A 136 -4.29 -1.82 1.32
C ASN A 136 -5.44 -1.92 0.30
N HIS A 137 -6.68 -2.16 0.74
CA HIS A 137 -7.83 -2.18 -0.18
C HIS A 137 -8.06 -0.83 -0.87
N LEU A 138 -7.78 0.29 -0.19
CA LEU A 138 -7.86 1.63 -0.74
C LEU A 138 -6.84 1.83 -1.87
N TYR A 139 -5.62 1.33 -1.65
CA TYR A 139 -4.50 1.59 -2.54
C TYR A 139 -4.51 0.67 -3.76
N MET A 140 -4.92 -0.59 -3.63
CA MET A 140 -4.86 -1.51 -4.78
C MET A 140 -5.69 -1.08 -6.00
N ASP A 141 -6.66 -0.17 -5.84
CA ASP A 141 -7.44 0.40 -6.96
C ASP A 141 -6.65 1.42 -7.81
N GLY A 142 -5.45 1.83 -7.35
CA GLY A 142 -4.54 2.66 -8.15
C GLY A 142 -4.93 4.14 -8.26
N GLN A 143 -5.88 4.61 -7.45
CA GLN A 143 -6.29 6.02 -7.40
C GLN A 143 -5.56 6.81 -6.30
N ALA A 144 -4.99 6.11 -5.33
CA ALA A 144 -4.28 6.70 -4.21
C ALA A 144 -2.96 5.98 -3.91
N LEU A 145 -2.04 6.65 -3.23
CA LEU A 145 -0.81 6.10 -2.70
C LEU A 145 -0.65 6.47 -1.22
N GLY A 146 -0.15 5.53 -0.42
CA GLY A 146 0.10 5.70 1.01
C GLY A 146 1.57 5.60 1.38
N VAL A 147 2.05 6.52 2.21
CA VAL A 147 3.38 6.46 2.84
C VAL A 147 3.19 6.63 4.34
N CYS A 148 3.35 5.53 5.08
CA CYS A 148 3.24 5.51 6.54
C CYS A 148 4.66 5.59 7.13
N VAL A 149 4.96 6.69 7.82
CA VAL A 149 6.27 7.01 8.38
C VAL A 149 6.34 6.56 9.83
N TYR A 150 7.27 5.66 10.12
CA TYR A 150 7.48 5.06 11.44
C TYR A 150 8.89 5.36 11.95
N ASP A 151 9.00 6.03 13.09
CA ASP A 151 10.28 6.21 13.78
C ASP A 151 10.67 4.92 14.53
N ARG A 152 11.77 4.29 14.10
CA ARG A 152 12.20 3.02 14.67
C ARG A 152 12.62 3.10 16.15
N HIS A 153 12.89 4.31 16.64
CA HIS A 153 13.25 4.54 18.04
C HIS A 153 12.03 4.77 18.93
N ALA A 154 10.88 5.11 18.33
CA ALA A 154 9.65 5.39 19.07
C ALA A 154 8.73 4.16 19.19
N PHE A 155 8.74 3.27 18.20
CA PHE A 155 7.90 2.07 18.17
C PHE A 155 8.63 0.83 18.69
N ASP A 156 7.87 -0.05 19.36
CA ASP A 156 8.37 -1.38 19.75
C ASP A 156 8.74 -2.23 18.53
N GLY A 157 9.81 -3.03 18.65
CA GLY A 157 10.32 -3.85 17.55
C GLY A 157 9.35 -4.90 17.03
N ALA A 158 8.53 -5.51 17.91
CA ALA A 158 7.52 -6.49 17.49
C ALA A 158 6.39 -5.79 16.72
N LEU A 159 5.97 -4.61 17.15
CA LEU A 159 5.00 -3.81 16.42
C LEU A 159 5.55 -3.36 15.06
N LEU A 160 6.81 -2.89 15.00
CA LEU A 160 7.47 -2.53 13.74
C LEU A 160 7.50 -3.69 12.74
N GLN A 161 7.75 -4.91 13.23
CA GLN A 161 7.70 -6.10 12.39
C GLN A 161 6.29 -6.36 11.86
N GLN A 162 5.26 -6.23 12.71
CA GLN A 162 3.87 -6.42 12.31
C GLN A 162 3.43 -5.39 11.26
N VAL A 163 3.67 -4.09 11.50
CA VAL A 163 3.31 -3.06 10.52
C VAL A 163 4.11 -3.22 9.23
N THR A 164 5.38 -3.63 9.28
CA THR A 164 6.15 -3.98 8.07
C THR A 164 5.44 -5.06 7.26
N CYS A 165 5.01 -6.15 7.92
CA CYS A 165 4.28 -7.25 7.26
C CYS A 165 2.93 -6.84 6.67
N ALA A 166 2.32 -5.78 7.22
CA ALA A 166 1.05 -5.21 6.79
C ALA A 166 1.17 -4.31 5.56
N HIS A 167 2.38 -3.98 5.11
CA HIS A 167 2.62 -3.20 3.89
C HIS A 167 3.20 -4.07 2.77
N PRO A 168 2.81 -3.83 1.49
CA PRO A 168 3.44 -4.47 0.34
C PRO A 168 4.94 -4.17 0.22
N ALA A 169 5.40 -3.03 0.73
CA ALA A 169 6.81 -2.69 0.71
C ALA A 169 7.24 -1.88 1.92
N THR A 170 8.49 -2.11 2.33
CA THR A 170 9.14 -1.36 3.40
C THR A 170 10.39 -0.66 2.87
N ARG A 171 10.52 0.62 3.21
CA ARG A 171 11.68 1.45 2.87
C ARG A 171 12.45 1.80 4.12
N ALA A 172 13.68 1.29 4.24
CA ALA A 172 14.60 1.70 5.28
C ALA A 172 15.19 3.11 5.01
N THR A 173 15.69 3.75 6.06
CA THR A 173 16.29 5.09 6.02
C THR A 173 17.44 5.19 5.00
N ALA A 174 18.29 4.17 4.94
CA ALA A 174 19.42 4.06 4.02
C ALA A 174 19.06 3.46 2.65
N ALA A 175 17.79 3.54 2.21
CA ALA A 175 17.39 3.01 0.91
C ALA A 175 18.19 3.68 -0.22
N ALA A 176 18.71 2.87 -1.14
CA ALA A 176 19.51 3.33 -2.26
C ALA A 176 18.72 4.28 -3.18
N PRO A 177 19.41 5.18 -3.91
CA PRO A 177 18.80 5.91 -5.02
C PRO A 177 18.11 4.95 -5.99
N GLY A 178 16.93 5.32 -6.48
CA GLY A 178 16.14 4.46 -7.37
C GLY A 178 15.41 3.30 -6.67
N TRP A 179 15.35 3.26 -5.33
CA TRP A 179 14.54 2.29 -4.61
C TRP A 179 13.09 2.28 -5.12
N ALA A 180 12.55 1.07 -5.28
CA ALA A 180 11.16 0.82 -5.66
C ALA A 180 10.54 -0.24 -4.73
N PRO A 181 9.21 -0.23 -4.57
CA PRO A 181 8.48 -1.25 -3.81
C PRO A 181 8.84 -2.68 -4.23
N LEU A 182 9.08 -3.55 -3.24
CA LEU A 182 9.38 -4.96 -3.44
C LEU A 182 8.18 -5.69 -4.05
N LEU A 183 6.98 -5.45 -3.50
CA LEU A 183 5.71 -5.95 -4.02
C LEU A 183 4.79 -4.79 -4.41
N ARG A 184 4.08 -4.97 -5.51
CA ARG A 184 2.90 -4.17 -5.88
C ARG A 184 1.70 -5.08 -6.01
N ILE A 185 0.59 -4.65 -5.42
CA ILE A 185 -0.71 -5.31 -5.48
C ILE A 185 -1.66 -4.33 -6.18
N ARG A 186 -2.31 -4.77 -7.25
CA ARG A 186 -3.30 -3.96 -7.98
C ARG A 186 -4.57 -4.75 -8.23
N ARG A 187 -5.72 -4.12 -8.03
CA ARG A 187 -7.01 -4.66 -8.45
C ARG A 187 -7.16 -4.54 -9.96
N THR A 188 -7.71 -5.57 -10.59
CA THR A 188 -8.20 -5.53 -11.96
C THR A 188 -9.72 -5.57 -11.94
N SER A 189 -10.37 -4.77 -12.77
CA SER A 189 -11.84 -4.68 -12.84
C SER A 189 -12.44 -5.50 -13.99
N ASP A 190 -11.71 -5.64 -15.10
CA ASP A 190 -12.10 -6.45 -16.25
C ASP A 190 -10.87 -7.15 -16.87
N PRO A 191 -10.68 -8.46 -16.64
CA PRO A 191 -11.46 -9.31 -15.73
C PRO A 191 -11.22 -8.94 -14.24
N TYR A 192 -12.22 -9.18 -13.38
CA TYR A 192 -12.11 -8.90 -11.95
C TYR A 192 -11.05 -9.76 -11.27
N GLY A 193 -10.17 -9.14 -10.48
CA GLY A 193 -9.01 -9.85 -9.99
C GLY A 193 -7.95 -9.01 -9.27
N LEU A 194 -6.76 -9.61 -9.15
CA LEU A 194 -5.55 -8.97 -8.67
C LEU A 194 -4.39 -9.19 -9.64
N ARG A 195 -3.52 -8.20 -9.78
CA ARG A 195 -2.19 -8.32 -10.34
C ARG A 195 -1.17 -8.18 -9.23
N LEU A 196 -0.25 -9.14 -9.14
CA LEU A 196 0.90 -9.10 -8.24
C LEU A 196 2.18 -8.94 -9.07
N THR A 197 2.97 -7.93 -8.73
CA THR A 197 4.24 -7.62 -9.42
C THR A 197 5.37 -7.45 -8.42
N GLY A 198 6.53 -8.01 -8.70
CA GLY A 198 7.69 -7.95 -7.82
C GLY A 198 7.89 -9.25 -7.06
N GLU A 199 8.01 -9.19 -5.73
CA GLU A 199 8.31 -10.35 -4.89
C GLU A 199 7.40 -10.34 -3.67
N ALA A 200 6.62 -11.42 -3.51
CA ALA A 200 5.75 -11.62 -2.37
C ALA A 200 6.42 -12.62 -1.41
N ASP A 201 6.95 -12.11 -0.31
CA ASP A 201 7.60 -12.90 0.72
C ASP A 201 6.97 -12.65 2.10
N TYR A 202 7.57 -13.25 3.13
CA TYR A 202 7.16 -13.11 4.52
C TYR A 202 6.96 -11.64 4.95
N SER A 203 7.75 -10.70 4.44
CA SER A 203 7.72 -9.28 4.82
C SER A 203 6.50 -8.53 4.30
N SER A 204 5.68 -9.14 3.45
CA SER A 204 4.44 -8.55 2.90
C SER A 204 3.22 -9.45 3.12
N GLY A 205 3.37 -10.52 3.91
CA GLY A 205 2.37 -11.59 4.00
C GLY A 205 1.00 -11.13 4.54
N GLN A 206 0.96 -10.16 5.47
CA GLN A 206 -0.32 -9.63 5.96
C GLN A 206 -0.99 -8.73 4.93
N ALA A 207 -0.21 -7.95 4.17
CA ALA A 207 -0.75 -7.15 3.06
C ALA A 207 -1.38 -8.04 1.98
N VAL A 208 -0.71 -9.13 1.59
CA VAL A 208 -1.26 -10.10 0.63
C VAL A 208 -2.51 -10.77 1.18
N ALA A 209 -2.52 -11.16 2.46
CA ALA A 209 -3.67 -11.80 3.07
C ALA A 209 -4.91 -10.88 3.06
N ALA A 210 -4.76 -9.63 3.50
CA ALA A 210 -5.84 -8.67 3.57
C ALA A 210 -6.40 -8.31 2.18
N THR A 211 -5.52 -8.16 1.17
CA THR A 211 -5.95 -7.87 -0.21
C THR A 211 -6.66 -9.04 -0.87
N VAL A 212 -6.21 -10.29 -0.62
CA VAL A 212 -6.91 -11.50 -1.06
C VAL A 212 -8.28 -11.64 -0.40
N GLU A 213 -8.40 -11.32 0.89
CA GLU A 213 -9.69 -11.34 1.60
C GLU A 213 -10.65 -10.29 1.05
N ALA A 214 -10.19 -9.04 0.92
CA ALA A 214 -10.97 -7.96 0.33
C ALA A 214 -11.41 -8.25 -1.12
N LEU A 215 -10.60 -9.00 -1.88
CA LEU A 215 -10.95 -9.43 -3.23
C LEU A 215 -12.16 -10.38 -3.26
N VAL A 216 -12.24 -11.31 -2.30
CA VAL A 216 -13.38 -12.23 -2.18
C VAL A 216 -14.63 -11.48 -1.73
N ASP A 217 -14.49 -10.67 -0.68
CA ASP A 217 -15.62 -10.02 -0.04
C ASP A 217 -16.25 -8.93 -0.92
N GLN A 218 -15.46 -8.32 -1.81
CA GLN A 218 -15.90 -7.25 -2.71
C GLN A 218 -16.12 -7.75 -4.15
N HIS A 219 -16.24 -9.06 -4.35
CA HIS A 219 -16.41 -9.65 -5.68
C HIS A 219 -17.81 -9.32 -6.23
N PRO A 220 -17.93 -8.54 -7.33
CA PRO A 220 -19.23 -8.06 -7.81
C PRO A 220 -20.15 -9.16 -8.34
N ASP A 221 -19.59 -10.23 -8.92
CA ASP A 221 -20.35 -11.35 -9.44
C ASP A 221 -19.72 -12.70 -9.04
N PRO A 222 -20.20 -13.32 -7.94
CA PRO A 222 -19.73 -14.63 -7.48
C PRO A 222 -19.83 -15.76 -8.51
N ALA A 223 -20.62 -15.60 -9.58
CA ALA A 223 -20.72 -16.58 -10.65
C ALA A 223 -19.55 -16.53 -11.64
N THR A 224 -18.71 -15.51 -11.58
CA THR A 224 -17.51 -15.38 -12.45
C THR A 224 -16.23 -15.79 -11.72
N PRO A 225 -15.21 -16.32 -12.41
CA PRO A 225 -13.95 -16.66 -11.75
C PRO A 225 -13.16 -15.40 -11.39
N ILE A 226 -12.39 -15.46 -10.31
CA ILE A 226 -11.44 -14.39 -9.94
C ILE A 226 -10.12 -14.59 -10.71
N HIS A 227 -9.58 -13.54 -11.30
CA HIS A 227 -8.32 -13.60 -12.04
C HIS A 227 -7.14 -13.14 -11.17
N VAL A 228 -6.05 -13.91 -11.14
CA VAL A 228 -4.80 -13.50 -10.49
C VAL A 228 -3.69 -13.49 -11.53
N ASP A 229 -3.28 -12.28 -11.92
CA ASP A 229 -2.18 -12.04 -12.83
C ASP A 229 -0.84 -12.06 -12.06
N LEU A 230 -0.03 -13.06 -12.37
CA LEU A 230 1.28 -13.34 -11.78
C LEU A 230 2.41 -13.13 -12.81
N ALA A 231 2.12 -12.53 -13.98
CA ALA A 231 3.11 -12.32 -15.04
C ALA A 231 4.30 -11.45 -14.58
N GLY A 232 4.05 -10.50 -13.67
CA GLY A 232 5.09 -9.65 -13.10
C GLY A 232 5.69 -10.15 -11.78
N LEU A 233 5.22 -11.29 -11.25
CA LEU A 233 5.67 -11.82 -9.95
C LEU A 233 6.90 -12.70 -10.13
N ARG A 234 8.04 -12.25 -9.62
CA ARG A 234 9.34 -12.93 -9.72
C ARG A 234 9.55 -13.96 -8.62
N PHE A 235 8.96 -13.72 -7.45
CA PHE A 235 9.05 -14.62 -6.29
C PHE A 235 7.74 -14.63 -5.50
N ALA A 236 7.40 -15.80 -4.99
CA ALA A 236 6.29 -16.03 -4.07
C ALA A 236 6.73 -17.09 -3.05
N ASP A 237 6.65 -16.77 -1.77
CA ASP A 237 6.95 -17.73 -0.71
C ASP A 237 5.80 -18.74 -0.50
N ALA A 238 6.02 -19.71 0.40
CA ALA A 238 5.00 -20.71 0.71
C ALA A 238 3.74 -20.10 1.35
N THR A 239 3.89 -18.99 2.09
CA THR A 239 2.77 -18.27 2.71
C THR A 239 1.86 -17.67 1.64
N THR A 240 2.44 -16.98 0.67
CA THR A 240 1.74 -16.38 -0.47
C THR A 240 0.99 -17.45 -1.27
N ALA A 241 1.64 -18.56 -1.56
CA ALA A 241 1.02 -19.69 -2.24
C ALA A 241 -0.16 -20.28 -1.43
N ALA A 242 -0.02 -20.43 -0.11
CA ALA A 242 -1.12 -20.86 0.75
C ALA A 242 -2.30 -19.86 0.74
N LEU A 243 -2.04 -18.55 0.65
CA LEU A 243 -3.09 -17.53 0.51
C LEU A 243 -3.84 -17.65 -0.82
N LEU A 244 -3.13 -17.89 -1.94
CA LEU A 244 -3.76 -18.15 -3.25
C LEU A 244 -4.60 -19.44 -3.23
N THR A 245 -4.17 -20.44 -2.48
CA THR A 245 -4.98 -21.66 -2.25
C THR A 245 -6.27 -21.35 -1.52
N ARG A 246 -6.20 -20.56 -0.45
CA ARG A 246 -7.39 -20.13 0.31
C ARG A 246 -8.34 -19.31 -0.56
N LEU A 247 -7.81 -18.44 -1.41
CA LEU A 247 -8.60 -17.72 -2.41
C LEU A 247 -9.36 -18.69 -3.31
N ALA A 248 -8.69 -19.69 -3.88
CA ALA A 248 -9.30 -20.69 -4.75
C ALA A 248 -10.39 -21.52 -4.05
N LEU A 249 -10.23 -21.79 -2.76
CA LEU A 249 -11.22 -22.52 -1.97
C LEU A 249 -12.43 -21.66 -1.56
N ARG A 250 -12.27 -20.33 -1.46
CA ARG A 250 -13.34 -19.39 -1.11
C ARG A 250 -14.12 -18.86 -2.32
N ALA A 251 -13.49 -18.81 -3.50
CA ALA A 251 -14.12 -18.28 -4.72
C ALA A 251 -15.09 -19.33 -5.33
N PRO A 252 -16.41 -19.05 -5.42
CA PRO A 252 -17.41 -20.06 -5.85
C PRO A 252 -17.18 -20.59 -7.27
N SER A 253 -16.79 -19.70 -8.19
CA SER A 253 -16.45 -20.05 -9.58
C SER A 253 -14.96 -20.28 -9.80
N GLY A 254 -14.20 -20.46 -8.72
CA GLY A 254 -12.76 -20.71 -8.75
C GLY A 254 -11.91 -19.50 -9.12
N VAL A 255 -10.64 -19.77 -9.39
CA VAL A 255 -9.60 -18.77 -9.64
C VAL A 255 -8.84 -19.11 -10.92
N ARG A 256 -8.48 -18.09 -11.70
CA ARG A 256 -7.55 -18.21 -12.83
C ARG A 256 -6.20 -17.63 -12.48
N LEU A 257 -5.16 -18.47 -12.40
CA LEU A 257 -3.77 -18.01 -12.23
C LEU A 257 -3.12 -17.83 -13.60
N ILE A 258 -2.66 -16.61 -13.90
CA ILE A 258 -2.19 -16.18 -15.23
C ILE A 258 -0.72 -15.78 -15.16
N GLY A 259 0.09 -16.16 -16.16
CA GLY A 259 1.44 -15.64 -16.34
C GLY A 259 2.50 -16.15 -15.37
N TYR A 260 2.16 -17.10 -14.48
CA TYR A 260 3.11 -17.64 -13.50
C TYR A 260 4.26 -18.40 -14.18
N HIS A 261 5.48 -18.20 -13.70
CA HIS A 261 6.71 -18.73 -14.29
C HIS A 261 7.81 -18.92 -13.22
N GLY A 262 8.96 -19.50 -13.62
CA GLY A 262 10.17 -19.53 -12.79
C GLY A 262 9.98 -20.07 -11.36
N PRO A 263 10.54 -19.40 -10.34
CA PRO A 263 10.39 -19.80 -8.93
C PRO A 263 8.93 -19.86 -8.47
N VAL A 264 8.08 -18.92 -8.90
CA VAL A 264 6.65 -18.89 -8.55
C VAL A 264 5.97 -20.18 -9.01
N ALA A 265 6.17 -20.58 -10.27
CA ALA A 265 5.60 -21.83 -10.80
C ALA A 265 6.03 -23.06 -10.01
N ARG A 266 7.28 -23.08 -9.53
CA ARG A 266 7.81 -24.19 -8.72
C ARG A 266 7.14 -24.27 -7.36
N VAL A 267 7.00 -23.14 -6.67
CA VAL A 267 6.35 -23.09 -5.34
C VAL A 267 4.87 -23.49 -5.44
N LEU A 268 4.14 -22.96 -6.43
CA LEU A 268 2.73 -23.33 -6.66
C LEU A 268 2.56 -24.83 -6.91
N ALA A 269 3.45 -25.45 -7.69
CA ALA A 269 3.43 -26.88 -7.97
C ALA A 269 3.81 -27.71 -6.74
N CYS A 270 4.85 -27.34 -5.99
CA CYS A 270 5.28 -28.04 -4.78
C CYS A 270 4.20 -28.05 -3.69
N LEU A 271 3.32 -27.04 -3.66
CA LEU A 271 2.22 -26.94 -2.72
C LEU A 271 0.89 -27.51 -3.26
N GLY A 272 0.90 -28.12 -4.44
CA GLY A 272 -0.27 -28.79 -5.03
C GLY A 272 -1.37 -27.86 -5.52
N ILE A 273 -1.13 -26.55 -5.58
CA ILE A 273 -2.13 -25.54 -5.97
C ILE A 273 -2.59 -25.75 -7.40
N THR A 274 -1.65 -26.17 -8.26
CA THR A 274 -1.90 -26.44 -9.67
C THR A 274 -2.79 -27.66 -9.92
N GLU A 275 -3.04 -28.47 -8.89
CA GLU A 275 -3.88 -29.67 -8.95
C GLU A 275 -5.29 -29.44 -8.39
N LEU A 276 -5.56 -28.27 -7.83
CA LEU A 276 -6.86 -27.94 -7.26
C LEU A 276 -7.91 -27.77 -8.37
N PRO A 277 -9.08 -28.45 -8.29
CA PRO A 277 -10.13 -28.34 -9.31
C PRO A 277 -10.66 -26.91 -9.51
N ALA A 278 -10.63 -26.10 -8.45
CA ALA A 278 -11.06 -24.70 -8.47
C ALA A 278 -9.99 -23.75 -9.03
N VAL A 279 -8.85 -24.25 -9.49
CA VAL A 279 -7.75 -23.46 -10.07
C VAL A 279 -7.60 -23.76 -11.55
N HIS A 280 -7.75 -22.73 -12.37
CA HIS A 280 -7.43 -22.78 -13.79
C HIS A 280 -6.13 -22.05 -14.07
N LEU A 281 -5.28 -22.64 -14.91
CA LEU A 281 -3.92 -22.15 -15.12
C LEU A 281 -3.74 -21.65 -16.56
N SER A 282 -3.08 -20.50 -16.71
CA SER A 282 -2.52 -20.02 -17.98
C SER A 282 -1.06 -19.61 -17.74
N ARG A 283 -0.09 -20.32 -18.34
CA ARG A 283 1.33 -19.99 -18.21
C ARG A 283 1.73 -18.85 -19.14
N ALA A 284 2.76 -18.11 -18.78
CA ALA A 284 3.41 -17.18 -19.71
C ALA A 284 3.94 -17.97 -20.91
N THR A 285 3.59 -17.55 -22.13
CA THR A 285 4.14 -18.11 -23.36
C THR A 285 5.57 -17.58 -23.53
N GLY A 286 6.55 -18.49 -23.59
CA GLY A 286 7.96 -18.13 -23.63
C GLY A 286 8.37 -17.45 -24.93
N THR A 287 8.41 -16.12 -24.93
CA THR A 287 9.14 -15.32 -25.93
C THR A 287 9.84 -14.07 -25.38
N GLU A 288 9.74 -13.75 -24.09
CA GLU A 288 10.36 -12.53 -23.52
C GLU A 288 11.07 -12.78 -22.18
N LEU A 289 11.87 -13.85 -22.07
CA LEU A 289 12.67 -14.14 -20.88
C LEU A 289 14.18 -14.26 -21.16
N GLU A 290 14.63 -13.71 -22.30
CA GLU A 290 16.04 -13.42 -22.56
C GLU A 290 16.20 -11.98 -23.03
N ALA A 291 16.26 -11.04 -22.07
CA ALA A 291 16.92 -9.74 -22.18
C ALA A 291 17.20 -9.18 -20.79
#